data_AF-A0A2R7Y757-F1
#
_entry.id   AF-A0A2R7Y757-F1
#
_cell.length_a   1.000
_cell.length_b   1.000
_cell.length_c   1.000
_cell.angle_alpha   90.00
_cell.angle_beta   90.00
_cell.angle_gamma   90.00
#
_symmetry.space_group_name_H-M   'P 1'
#
loop_
_entity.id
_entity.type
_entity.pdbx_description
1 polymer ?
#
loop_
_entity_poly.entity_id
_entity_poly.type
_entity_poly.pdbx_seq_one_letter_code
_entity_poly.pdbx_strand_id
1 'polypeptide(L)' 'MSSEEIPSKVMKMEKKKAPLLVPEFGPLKGIVVPKFSKTPGKVWRGFPALGQGTETILKKLLDYSDEEIKMFKEKKII' A
#
# COMPACT_ATOMS: atom_id res chain seq x y z
N MET A 1 36.77 -23.24 11.12
CA MET A 1 35.74 -22.40 11.76
C MET A 1 36.10 -20.96 11.46
N SER A 2 35.80 -20.48 10.25
CA SER A 2 36.07 -19.11 9.84
C SER A 2 34.79 -18.31 9.93
N SER A 3 34.75 -17.46 10.94
CA SER A 3 33.75 -16.42 11.14
C SER A 3 33.97 -15.36 10.07
N GLU A 4 33.16 -15.38 9.02
CA GLU A 4 33.14 -14.31 8.02
C GLU A 4 32.55 -13.05 8.68
N GLU A 5 33.42 -12.10 9.01
CA GLU A 5 33.05 -10.79 9.55
C GLU A 5 32.13 -10.07 8.57
N ILE A 6 30.85 -9.94 8.95
CA ILE A 6 29.87 -9.12 8.25
C ILE A 6 30.42 -7.68 8.22
N PRO A 7 30.61 -7.07 7.03
CA PRO A 7 31.26 -5.77 6.94
C PRO A 7 30.44 -4.72 7.68
N SER A 8 31.10 -3.93 8.52
CA SER A 8 30.58 -2.83 9.34
C SER A 8 29.68 -1.82 8.59
N LYS A 9 29.76 -1.80 7.25
CA LYS A 9 28.90 -1.02 6.37
C LYS A 9 27.43 -1.44 6.37
N VAL A 10 27.14 -2.71 6.71
CA VAL A 10 25.76 -3.23 6.84
C VAL A 10 25.06 -2.67 8.09
N MET A 11 25.82 -2.37 9.16
CA MET A 11 25.28 -1.82 10.41
C MET A 11 24.87 -0.34 10.34
N LYS A 12 25.32 0.41 9.32
CA LYS A 12 25.02 1.85 9.15
C LYS A 12 23.78 2.14 8.28
N MET A 13 22.92 1.15 8.05
CA MET A 13 21.59 1.43 7.53
C MET A 13 20.65 1.77 8.68
N GLU A 14 20.51 3.05 8.99
CA GLU A 14 19.36 3.53 9.76
C GLU A 14 18.09 2.98 9.09
N LYS A 15 17.31 2.19 9.85
CA LYS A 15 16.02 1.67 9.43
C LYS A 15 15.08 2.85 9.24
N LYS A 16 15.06 3.43 8.04
CA LYS A 16 14.10 4.47 7.66
C LYS A 16 12.69 3.92 7.96
N LYS A 17 11.93 4.68 8.76
CA LYS A 17 10.56 4.33 9.16
C LYS A 17 9.78 3.93 7.92
N ALA A 18 9.39 2.66 7.86
CA ALA A 18 8.83 2.05 6.67
C ALA A 18 7.57 2.82 6.25
N PRO A 19 7.53 3.41 5.05
CA PRO A 19 6.28 3.93 4.55
C PRO A 19 5.47 2.71 4.11
N LEU A 20 4.21 2.67 4.56
CA LEU A 20 3.12 1.89 3.96
C LEU A 20 2.97 0.47 4.53
N LEU A 21 2.44 0.42 5.75
CA LEU A 21 1.88 -0.80 6.34
C LEU A 21 0.63 -1.23 5.56
N VAL A 22 0.64 -2.46 5.08
CA VAL A 22 -0.56 -3.29 4.95
C VAL A 22 -0.94 -3.78 6.36
N PRO A 23 -2.23 -3.92 6.72
CA PRO A 23 -2.61 -4.31 8.09
C PRO A 23 -2.14 -5.70 8.54
N GLU A 24 -1.84 -6.62 7.61
CA GLU A 24 -1.55 -8.03 7.96
C GLU A 24 -0.17 -8.54 7.51
N PHE A 25 0.45 -7.95 6.49
CA PHE A 25 1.76 -8.37 5.99
C PHE A 25 2.84 -7.42 6.48
N GLY A 26 3.92 -7.98 7.04
CA GLY A 26 5.14 -7.25 7.41
C GLY A 26 5.76 -6.47 6.23
N PRO A 27 6.92 -5.80 6.43
CA PRO A 27 7.46 -4.88 5.44
C PRO A 27 7.70 -5.57 4.08
N LEU A 28 6.87 -5.23 3.09
CA LEU A 28 6.99 -5.72 1.72
C LEU A 28 8.24 -5.11 1.07
N LYS A 29 9.15 -5.96 0.58
CA LYS A 29 10.37 -5.54 -0.11
C LYS A 29 10.14 -5.60 -1.62
N GLY A 30 9.84 -4.47 -2.23
CA GLY A 30 9.61 -4.35 -3.68
C GLY A 30 10.36 -3.17 -4.30
N ILE A 31 10.69 -3.27 -5.59
CA ILE A 31 11.37 -2.23 -6.36
C ILE A 31 10.48 -1.81 -7.53
N VAL A 32 10.28 -0.50 -7.71
CA VAL A 32 9.60 0.05 -8.90
C VAL A 32 10.52 -0.09 -10.11
N VAL A 33 10.08 -0.82 -11.14
CA VAL A 33 10.81 -1.05 -12.40
C VAL A 33 9.84 -0.93 -13.61
N PRO A 34 10.29 -0.43 -14.78
CA PRO A 34 11.62 0.12 -15.07
C PRO A 34 11.86 1.49 -14.42
N LYS A 35 13.14 1.88 -14.28
CA LYS A 35 13.53 3.19 -13.72
C LYS A 35 13.47 4.25 -14.80
N PHE A 36 12.35 4.96 -14.88
CA PHE A 36 12.21 6.12 -15.75
C PHE A 36 13.10 7.28 -15.26
N SER A 37 13.81 7.91 -16.20
CA SER A 37 14.74 9.02 -15.92
C SER A 37 14.02 10.34 -15.63
N LYS A 38 12.96 10.65 -16.39
CA LYS A 38 12.19 11.91 -16.25
C LYS A 38 11.05 11.81 -15.23
N THR A 39 10.42 10.64 -15.11
CA THR A 39 9.24 10.42 -14.26
C THR A 39 9.39 9.15 -13.42
N PRO A 40 10.27 9.15 -12.41
CA PRO A 40 10.48 7.97 -11.58
C PRO A 40 9.19 7.60 -10.83
N GLY A 41 8.73 6.36 -11.01
CA GLY A 41 7.56 5.84 -10.30
C GLY A 41 7.83 5.73 -8.79
N LYS A 42 6.81 6.00 -7.98
CA LYS A 42 6.86 5.93 -6.51
C LYS A 42 5.81 4.95 -6.00
N VAL A 43 6.16 4.13 -5.02
CA VAL A 43 5.16 3.40 -4.23
C VAL A 43 4.52 4.42 -3.27
N TRP A 44 3.28 4.79 -3.55
CA TRP A 44 2.59 5.88 -2.84
C TRP A 44 1.46 5.41 -1.93
N ARG A 45 0.99 4.17 -2.10
CA ARG A 45 0.02 3.49 -1.22
C ARG A 45 0.34 1.99 -1.15
N GLY A 46 0.09 1.37 0.00
CA GLY A 46 0.11 -0.09 0.13
C GLY A 46 -1.12 -0.74 -0.51
N PHE A 47 -1.24 -2.05 -0.39
CA PHE A 47 -2.42 -2.77 -0.89
C PHE A 47 -3.68 -2.33 -0.12
N PRO A 48 -4.80 -2.06 -0.81
CA PRO A 48 -6.04 -1.69 -0.15
C PRO A 48 -6.67 -2.90 0.56
N ALA A 49 -7.34 -2.67 1.68
CA ALA A 49 -8.23 -3.68 2.26
C ALA A 49 -9.47 -3.90 1.37
N LEU A 50 -10.09 -5.07 1.50
CA LEU A 50 -11.37 -5.35 0.84
C LEU A 50 -12.40 -4.29 1.24
N GLY A 51 -13.05 -3.67 0.26
CA GLY A 51 -14.06 -2.62 0.49
C GLY A 51 -13.50 -1.21 0.80
N GLN A 52 -12.18 -1.02 0.93
CA GLN A 52 -11.60 0.28 1.35
C GLN A 52 -11.93 1.44 0.39
N GLY A 53 -12.15 1.16 -0.89
CA GLY A 53 -12.46 2.17 -1.90
C GLY A 53 -13.95 2.34 -2.20
N THR A 54 -14.81 1.44 -1.74
CA THR A 54 -16.19 1.31 -2.24
C THR A 54 -17.01 2.58 -2.03
N GLU A 55 -17.05 3.11 -0.80
CA GLU A 55 -17.82 4.32 -0.49
C GLU A 55 -17.29 5.57 -1.20
N THR A 56 -15.96 5.68 -1.33
CA THR A 56 -15.34 6.84 -1.99
C THR A 56 -15.65 6.86 -3.48
N ILE A 57 -15.63 5.70 -4.14
CA ILE A 57 -15.96 5.59 -5.56
C ILE A 57 -17.44 5.84 -5.80
N LEU A 58 -18.33 5.17 -5.04
CA LEU A 58 -19.77 5.31 -5.19
C LEU A 58 -20.21 6.77 -4.98
N LYS A 59 -19.64 7.46 -3.98
CA LYS A 59 -20.02 8.83 -3.66
C LYS A 59 -19.38 9.89 -4.54
N LYS A 60 -18.09 9.77 -4.87
CA LYS A 60 -17.33 10.85 -5.55
C LYS A 60 -17.23 10.70 -7.06
N LEU A 61 -17.31 9.48 -7.57
CA LEU A 61 -17.14 9.21 -9.01
C LEU A 61 -18.48 8.95 -9.69
N LEU A 62 -19.42 8.36 -8.96
CA LEU A 62 -20.72 7.93 -9.48
C LEU A 62 -21.89 8.70 -8.86
N ASP A 63 -21.62 9.65 -7.97
CA ASP A 63 -22.59 10.56 -7.33
C ASP A 63 -23.78 9.85 -6.65
N TYR A 64 -23.60 8.63 -6.16
CA TYR A 64 -24.63 7.94 -5.37
C TYR A 64 -24.84 8.65 -4.02
N SER A 65 -26.11 8.73 -3.62
CA SER A 65 -26.51 9.20 -2.31
C SER A 65 -26.11 8.21 -1.20
N ASP A 66 -26.00 8.71 0.03
CA ASP A 66 -25.71 7.86 1.19
C ASP A 66 -26.83 6.83 1.44
N GLU A 67 -28.07 7.13 1.06
CA GLU A 67 -29.21 6.20 1.15
C GLU A 67 -29.08 5.01 0.20
N GLU A 68 -28.69 5.25 -1.06
CA GLU A 68 -28.50 4.19 -2.06
C GLU A 68 -27.34 3.28 -1.68
N ILE A 69 -26.24 3.84 -1.17
CA ILE A 69 -25.09 3.07 -0.69
C ILE A 69 -25.52 2.17 0.47
N LYS A 70 -26.36 2.66 1.38
CA LYS A 70 -26.89 1.86 2.49
C LYS A 70 -27.78 0.72 1.99
N MET A 71 -28.65 0.98 1.02
CA MET A 71 -29.48 -0.06 0.39
C MET A 71 -28.61 -1.15 -0.26
N PHE A 72 -27.49 -0.80 -0.89
CA PHE A 72 -26.59 -1.79 -1.48
C PHE A 72 -25.91 -2.68 -0.42
N LYS A 73 -25.50 -2.10 0.71
CA LYS A 73 -24.98 -2.88 1.86
C LYS A 73 -26.03 -3.83 2.42
N GLU A 74 -27.27 -3.35 2.58
CA GLU A 74 -28.39 -4.16 3.08
C GLU A 74 -28.74 -5.32 2.14
N LYS A 75 -28.69 -5.06 0.83
CA LYS A 75 -28.87 -6.07 -0.22
C LYS A 75 -27.65 -7.00 -0.40
N LYS A 76 -26.55 -6.79 0.33
CA LYS A 76 -25.28 -7.53 0.24
C LYS A 76 -24.68 -7.58 -1.19
N ILE A 77 -24.92 -6.52 -1.97
CA ILE A 77 -24.30 -6.35 -3.29
C ILE A 77 -22.96 -5.60 -3.21
N ILE A 78 -22.69 -4.93 -2.09
CA ILE A 78 -21.41 -4.31 -1.75
C ILE A 78 -21.03 -4.56 -0.28
#